data_AF-A0A807N4U2-F1
#
_entry.id   AF-A0A807N4U2-F1
#
_cell.length_a   1.000
_cell.length_b   1.000
_cell.length_c   1.000
_cell.angle_alpha   90.00
_cell.angle_beta   90.00
_cell.angle_gamma   90.00
#
_symmetry.space_group_name_H-M   'P 1'
#
loop_
_entity.id
_entity.type
_entity.pdbx_description
1 polymer ?
#
loop_
_entity_poly.entity_id
_entity_poly.type
_entity_poly.pdbx_seq_one_letter_code
_entity_poly.pdbx_strand_id
1 'polypeptide(L)'
;MTGGEDAPRWRRWLYTAGAVAAAVIAVVFATVGDGVETPDNGGWSRLIVAWGHQVVWALLAGALAMAALRGRWQRASEGLAVAAAVVYAAFLAAVFLGGS
;
A
#
# COMPACT_ATOMS: atom_id res chain seq x y z
N MET A 1 34.19 -18.98 -2.31
CA MET A 1 32.97 -18.28 -2.75
C MET A 1 32.49 -17.41 -1.59
N THR A 2 32.97 -16.18 -1.49
CA THR A 2 32.66 -15.24 -0.39
C THR A 2 31.73 -14.15 -0.93
N GLY A 3 30.41 -14.38 -0.90
CA GLY A 3 29.39 -13.45 -1.38
C GLY A 3 29.11 -12.31 -0.40
N GLY A 4 30.13 -11.48 -0.13
CA GLY A 4 30.13 -10.51 0.97
C GLY A 4 29.97 -9.03 0.63
N GLU A 5 29.76 -8.62 -0.64
CA GLU A 5 29.98 -7.22 -1.04
C GLU A 5 28.73 -6.38 -1.40
N ASP A 6 27.49 -6.91 -1.40
CA ASP A 6 26.32 -6.15 -1.90
C ASP A 6 25.24 -5.77 -0.86
N ALA A 7 25.54 -5.88 0.44
CA ALA A 7 24.57 -5.63 1.51
C ALA A 7 23.84 -4.25 1.49
N PRO A 8 24.40 -3.15 0.93
CA PRO A 8 23.67 -1.88 0.80
C PRO A 8 22.88 -1.73 -0.52
N ARG A 9 23.38 -2.25 -1.65
CA ARG A 9 22.78 -2.04 -2.98
C ARG A 9 21.58 -2.94 -3.22
N TRP A 10 21.68 -4.20 -2.80
CA TRP A 10 20.60 -5.17 -2.90
C TRP A 10 19.34 -4.73 -2.13
N ARG A 11 19.51 -4.24 -0.90
CA ARG A 11 18.40 -3.70 -0.09
C ARG A 11 17.69 -2.51 -0.74
N ARG A 12 18.44 -1.58 -1.34
CA ARG A 12 17.87 -0.46 -2.10
C ARG A 12 17.06 -0.96 -3.29
N TRP A 13 17.59 -1.93 -4.03
CA TRP A 13 16.90 -2.56 -5.16
C TRP A 13 15.58 -3.20 -4.76
N LEU A 14 15.54 -3.93 -3.63
CA LEU A 14 14.30 -4.52 -3.12
C LEU A 14 13.24 -3.45 -2.79
N TYR A 15 13.64 -2.34 -2.14
CA TYR A 15 12.70 -1.25 -1.87
C TYR A 15 12.20 -0.58 -3.15
N THR A 16 13.07 -0.37 -4.14
CA THR A 16 12.67 0.19 -5.44
C THR A 16 11.71 -0.74 -6.17
N ALA A 17 12.02 -2.03 -6.25
CA ALA A 17 11.15 -3.02 -6.89
C ALA A 17 9.78 -3.09 -6.20
N GLY A 18 9.76 -3.11 -4.86
CA GLY A 18 8.52 -3.06 -4.10
C GLY A 18 7.72 -1.77 -4.32
N ALA A 19 8.38 -0.61 -4.36
CA ALA A 19 7.73 0.67 -4.63
C ALA A 19 7.10 0.72 -6.03
N VAL A 20 7.82 0.22 -7.04
CA VAL A 20 7.31 0.13 -8.42
C VAL A 20 6.12 -0.81 -8.49
N ALA A 21 6.22 -2.02 -7.93
CA ALA A 21 5.11 -2.97 -7.91
C ALA A 21 3.88 -2.38 -7.21
N ALA A 22 4.06 -1.76 -6.04
CA ALA A 22 2.97 -1.13 -5.31
C ALA A 22 2.34 0.04 -6.09
N ALA A 23 3.14 0.86 -6.77
CA ALA A 23 2.65 1.95 -7.61
C ALA A 23 1.85 1.43 -8.82
N VAL A 24 2.33 0.38 -9.48
CA VAL A 24 1.61 -0.27 -10.58
C VAL A 24 0.25 -0.78 -10.10
N ILE A 25 0.22 -1.47 -8.96
CA ILE A 25 -1.04 -1.98 -8.39
C ILE A 25 -1.99 -0.82 -8.02
N ALA A 26 -1.47 0.27 -7.45
CA ALA A 26 -2.26 1.47 -7.17
C ALA A 26 -2.88 2.06 -8.45
N VAL A 27 -2.13 2.13 -9.54
CA VAL A 27 -2.61 2.64 -10.84
C VAL A 27 -3.66 1.70 -11.45
N VAL A 28 -3.44 0.37 -11.37
CA VAL A 28 -4.41 -0.62 -11.83
C VAL A 28 -5.73 -0.45 -11.07
N PHE A 29 -5.70 -0.37 -9.74
CA PHE A 29 -6.92 -0.14 -8.97
C PHE A 29 -7.56 1.22 -9.25
N ALA A 30 -6.78 2.26 -9.51
CA ALA A 30 -7.31 3.57 -9.89
C ALA A 30 -7.99 3.59 -11.26
N THR A 31 -7.61 2.70 -12.17
CA THR A 31 -8.08 2.70 -13.57
C THR A 31 -9.13 1.62 -13.86
N VAL A 32 -9.01 0.46 -13.23
CA VAL A 32 -9.89 -0.70 -13.43
C VAL A 32 -10.93 -0.83 -12.32
N GLY A 33 -10.68 -0.22 -11.15
CA GLY A 33 -11.44 -0.52 -9.92
C GLY A 33 -10.98 -1.83 -9.29
N ASP A 34 -11.34 -2.05 -8.04
CA ASP A 34 -10.97 -3.27 -7.29
C ASP A 34 -11.96 -4.43 -7.45
N GLY A 35 -13.02 -4.24 -8.25
CA GLY A 35 -14.05 -5.23 -8.52
C GLY A 35 -14.93 -5.56 -7.31
N VAL A 36 -14.81 -4.82 -6.21
CA VAL A 36 -15.63 -5.03 -5.01
C VAL A 36 -16.97 -4.36 -5.22
N GLU A 37 -18.05 -5.14 -5.10
CA GLU A 37 -19.41 -4.61 -5.09
C GLU A 37 -19.58 -3.65 -3.90
N THR A 38 -19.64 -2.36 -4.19
CA THR A 38 -20.05 -1.35 -3.20
C THR A 38 -21.50 -1.59 -2.82
N PRO A 39 -21.81 -1.92 -1.55
CA PRO A 39 -23.19 -1.95 -1.12
C PRO A 39 -23.78 -0.55 -1.30
N ASP A 40 -25.04 -0.48 -1.74
CA ASP A 40 -25.73 0.79 -2.02
C ASP A 40 -26.16 1.55 -0.74
N ASN A 41 -25.53 1.19 0.39
CA ASN A 41 -25.71 1.86 1.67
C ASN A 41 -24.96 3.20 1.66
N GLY A 42 -25.62 4.27 1.21
CA GLY A 42 -25.06 5.62 1.20
C GLY A 42 -24.34 5.95 2.53
N GLY A 43 -23.07 6.38 2.44
CA GLY A 43 -22.27 6.72 3.63
C GLY A 43 -20.76 6.62 3.44
N TRP A 44 -20.03 6.81 4.54
CA TRP A 44 -18.56 6.73 4.61
C TRP A 44 -18.01 5.34 4.24
N SER A 45 -18.76 4.27 4.46
CA SER A 45 -18.43 2.89 4.04
C SER A 45 -18.20 2.79 2.53
N ARG A 46 -19.07 3.42 1.73
CA ARG A 46 -18.95 3.45 0.26
C ARG A 46 -17.65 4.09 -0.20
N LEU A 47 -17.24 5.20 0.43
CA LEU A 47 -15.98 5.86 0.14
C LEU A 47 -14.77 5.01 0.53
N ILE A 48 -14.84 4.33 1.67
CA ILE A 48 -13.78 3.45 2.15
C ILE A 48 -13.62 2.24 1.23
N VAL A 49 -14.71 1.60 0.81
CA VAL A 49 -14.64 0.47 -0.14
C VAL A 49 -14.15 0.93 -1.51
N ALA A 50 -14.65 2.06 -2.02
CA ALA A 50 -14.26 2.55 -3.35
C ALA A 50 -12.79 2.97 -3.46
N TRP A 51 -12.19 3.52 -2.40
CA TRP A 51 -10.84 4.10 -2.47
C TRP A 51 -9.82 3.49 -1.52
N GLY A 52 -10.26 2.76 -0.49
CA GLY A 52 -9.40 2.27 0.58
C GLY A 52 -8.28 1.38 0.06
N HIS A 53 -8.61 0.45 -0.84
CA HIS A 53 -7.62 -0.46 -1.41
C HIS A 53 -6.55 0.28 -2.22
N GLN A 54 -6.95 1.24 -3.05
CA GLN A 54 -6.01 2.09 -3.80
C GLN A 54 -5.11 2.92 -2.88
N VAL A 55 -5.69 3.52 -1.83
CA VAL A 55 -4.95 4.35 -0.87
C VAL A 55 -3.91 3.53 -0.11
N VAL A 56 -4.21 2.28 0.24
CA VAL A 56 -3.24 1.35 0.86
C VAL A 56 -2.02 1.16 -0.04
N TRP A 57 -2.23 0.85 -1.33
CA TRP A 57 -1.12 0.65 -2.26
C TRP A 57 -0.31 1.93 -2.51
N ALA A 58 -0.97 3.09 -2.56
CA ALA A 58 -0.28 4.37 -2.64
C ALA A 58 0.59 4.67 -1.41
N LEU A 59 0.08 4.37 -0.20
CA LEU A 59 0.83 4.55 1.06
C LEU A 59 2.02 3.59 1.15
N LEU A 60 1.86 2.32 0.77
CA LEU A 60 2.97 1.37 0.69
C LEU A 60 4.02 1.81 -0.34
N ALA A 61 3.59 2.25 -1.52
CA ALA A 61 4.50 2.77 -2.55
C ALA A 61 5.32 3.94 -2.01
N GLY A 62 4.68 4.88 -1.30
CA GLY A 62 5.37 5.98 -0.62
C GLY A 62 6.36 5.51 0.45
N ALA A 63 5.97 4.54 1.29
CA ALA A 63 6.82 4.01 2.35
C ALA A 63 8.11 3.39 1.79
N LEU A 64 7.96 2.58 0.74
CA LEU A 64 9.03 1.89 0.04
C LEU A 64 9.90 2.86 -0.76
N ALA A 65 9.30 3.86 -1.43
CA ALA A 65 10.03 4.92 -2.11
C ALA A 65 10.92 5.71 -1.14
N MET A 66 10.42 6.08 0.04
CA MET A 66 11.23 6.74 1.08
C MET A 66 12.37 5.85 1.58
N ALA A 67 12.10 4.56 1.80
CA ALA A 67 13.11 3.59 2.23
C ALA A 67 14.19 3.37 1.15
N ALA A 68 13.80 3.37 -0.13
CA ALA A 68 14.70 3.28 -1.27
C ALA A 68 15.60 4.53 -1.39
N LEU A 69 15.01 5.73 -1.37
CA LEU A 69 15.72 7.00 -1.49
C LEU A 69 16.75 7.19 -0.38
N ARG A 70 16.42 6.77 0.85
CA ARG A 70 17.34 6.89 1.99
C ARG A 70 18.18 5.65 2.24
N GLY A 71 17.95 4.57 1.50
CA GLY A 71 18.63 3.28 1.64
C GLY A 71 18.46 2.60 2.99
N ARG A 72 17.51 3.04 3.82
CA ARG A 72 17.21 2.50 5.14
C ARG A 72 15.75 2.75 5.49
N TRP A 73 15.16 1.84 6.27
CA TRP A 73 13.82 2.04 6.83
C TRP A 73 13.84 3.14 7.89
N GLN A 74 12.88 4.06 7.86
CA GLN A 74 12.82 5.18 8.81
C GLN A 74 11.40 5.35 9.35
N ARG A 75 11.27 6.13 10.43
CA ARG A 75 9.97 6.42 11.05
C ARG A 75 8.92 6.97 10.08
N ALA A 76 9.34 7.68 9.03
CA ALA A 76 8.42 8.15 7.99
C ALA A 76 7.87 7.00 7.13
N SER A 77 8.72 6.05 6.71
CA SER A 77 8.28 4.81 6.02
C SER A 77 7.40 3.96 6.93
N GLU A 78 7.76 3.87 8.21
CA GLU A 78 6.96 3.19 9.22
C GLU A 78 5.59 3.85 9.41
N GLY A 79 5.54 5.17 9.51
CA GLY A 79 4.29 5.92 9.62
C GLY A 79 3.38 5.70 8.40
N LEU A 80 3.93 5.68 7.19
CA LEU A 80 3.18 5.36 5.98
C LEU A 80 2.70 3.90 5.97
N ALA A 81 3.51 2.95 6.42
CA ALA A 81 3.11 1.55 6.53
C ALA A 81 2.01 1.33 7.59
N VAL A 82 2.10 2.03 8.72
CA VAL A 82 1.07 2.01 9.77
C VAL A 82 -0.22 2.65 9.25
N ALA A 83 -0.13 3.80 8.57
CA ALA A 83 -1.30 4.42 7.93
C ALA A 83 -1.95 3.46 6.92
N ALA A 84 -1.15 2.78 6.09
CA ALA A 84 -1.65 1.79 5.16
C ALA A 84 -2.37 0.63 5.89
N ALA A 85 -1.78 0.12 6.98
CA ALA A 85 -2.40 -0.93 7.78
C ALA A 85 -3.75 -0.48 8.38
N VAL A 86 -3.84 0.75 8.87
CA VAL A 86 -5.09 1.32 9.41
C VAL A 86 -6.15 1.46 8.32
N VAL A 87 -5.79 1.99 7.15
CA VAL A 87 -6.72 2.11 6.01
C VAL A 87 -7.19 0.73 5.55
N TYR A 88 -6.30 -0.25 5.49
CA TYR A 88 -6.65 -1.62 5.11
C TYR A 88 -7.57 -2.28 6.14
N ALA A 89 -7.33 -2.08 7.43
CA ALA A 89 -8.22 -2.57 8.48
C ALA A 89 -9.63 -1.95 8.38
N ALA A 90 -9.71 -0.64 8.11
CA ALA A 90 -10.99 0.04 7.88
C ALA A 90 -11.70 -0.48 6.62
N PHE A 91 -10.95 -0.74 5.55
CA PHE A 91 -11.46 -1.37 4.32
C PHE A 91 -12.04 -2.76 4.61
N LEU A 92 -11.30 -3.63 5.29
CA LEU A 92 -11.78 -4.96 5.67
C LEU A 92 -13.03 -4.87 6.55
N ALA A 93 -13.04 -3.97 7.55
CA ALA A 93 -14.22 -3.75 8.38
C ALA A 93 -15.43 -3.32 7.54
N ALA A 94 -15.26 -2.39 6.60
CA ALA A 94 -16.34 -1.94 5.73
C ALA A 94 -16.86 -3.08 4.82
N VAL A 95 -15.97 -3.89 4.26
CA VAL A 95 -16.33 -5.03 3.39
C VAL A 95 -17.06 -6.12 4.17
N PHE A 96 -16.57 -6.51 5.35
CA PHE A 96 -17.10 -7.66 6.09
C PHE A 96 -18.21 -7.32 7.08
N LEU A 97 -18.27 -6.08 7.59
CA LEU A 97 -19.27 -5.65 8.58
C LEU A 97 -20.30 -4.67 8.00
N GLY A 98 -20.04 -4.08 6.83
CA GLY A 98 -20.97 -3.16 6.17
C GLY A 98 -21.98 -3.85 5.23
N GLY A 99 -21.85 -5.15 5.01
CA GLY A 99 -22.74 -5.96 4.17
C GLY A 99 -23.85 -6.72 4.92
N SER A 100 -23.97 -6.52 6.24
CA SER A 100 -25.05 -7.07 7.10
C SER A 100 -26.17 -6.05 7.29
#